data_AF-A0A920NHU1-F1
#
_entry.id   AF-A0A920NHU1-F1
#
_cell.length_a   1.000
_cell.length_b   1.000
_cell.length_c   1.000
_cell.angle_alpha   90.00
_cell.angle_beta   90.00
_cell.angle_gamma   90.00
#
_symmetry.space_group_name_H-M   'P 1'
#
loop_
_entity.id
_entity.type
_entity.pdbx_description
1 polymer ?
#
loop_
_entity_poly.entity_id
_entity_poly.type
_entity_poly.pdbx_seq_one_letter_code
_entity_poly.pdbx_strand_id
1 'polypeptide(L)'
;MDKNPGIPKEDQERGMNGPFWQMYSSDGINWNTYDDRVKTEHSDTQNVPFWDDEIKKYVGFGRTRNPYKGFKVRGIGRIESTNFHDWSKMEEVFRVEESDWRTIPPLECSERLGGYVDVYTNAASKYEFAENVYLMLPSFLYHWECIKYVKSNDLDEDDMHVNFPDTSDIKLLTSRDGISWKQSPGKQSFLRLGLSGKSRSKQIYTSPGFIKVEDELWNYCSGSNRNHSHQLDLHTDQLKSGIFRNISRLDGFISADTPYNGGSLTTPPISFKGINYI
;
A
#
# COMPACT_ATOMS: atom_id res chain seq x y z
N MET A 1 -9.55 -23.06 1.60
CA MET A 1 -10.33 -22.12 2.45
C MET A 1 -11.38 -22.89 3.23
N ASP A 2 -11.46 -22.68 4.53
CA ASP A 2 -12.46 -23.31 5.40
C ASP A 2 -13.86 -22.84 5.03
N LYS A 3 -14.72 -23.80 4.66
CA LYS A 3 -16.16 -23.58 4.46
C LYS A 3 -16.78 -23.32 5.83
N ASN A 4 -16.84 -22.06 6.25
CA ASN A 4 -17.46 -21.67 7.52
C ASN A 4 -18.95 -22.07 7.49
N PRO A 5 -19.39 -23.05 8.30
CA PRO A 5 -20.72 -23.65 8.17
C PRO A 5 -21.87 -22.70 8.55
N GLY A 6 -21.58 -21.51 9.08
CA GLY A 6 -22.57 -20.51 9.48
C GLY A 6 -22.95 -19.49 8.41
N ILE A 7 -22.28 -19.46 7.26
CA ILE A 7 -22.60 -18.50 6.18
C ILE A 7 -23.58 -19.17 5.20
N PRO A 8 -24.76 -18.58 4.91
CA PRO A 8 -25.70 -19.12 3.95
C PRO A 8 -25.03 -19.43 2.61
N LYS A 9 -25.40 -20.57 2.00
CA LYS A 9 -24.78 -21.02 0.76
C LYS A 9 -24.90 -19.99 -0.37
N GLU A 10 -26.02 -19.26 -0.41
CA GLU A 10 -26.24 -18.17 -1.37
C GLU A 10 -25.24 -17.01 -1.16
N ASP A 11 -24.91 -16.66 0.09
CA ASP A 11 -23.92 -15.64 0.41
C ASP A 11 -22.49 -16.11 0.10
N GLN A 12 -22.20 -17.41 0.32
CA GLN A 12 -20.95 -18.03 -0.12
C GLN A 12 -20.82 -17.98 -1.66
N GLU A 13 -21.89 -18.32 -2.38
CA GLU A 13 -21.93 -18.31 -3.85
C GLU A 13 -21.88 -16.87 -4.42
N ARG A 14 -22.50 -15.89 -3.74
CA ARG A 14 -22.36 -14.47 -4.06
C ARG A 14 -20.90 -14.05 -3.91
N GLY A 15 -20.27 -14.26 -2.74
CA GLY A 15 -18.94 -13.74 -2.40
C GLY A 15 -17.75 -14.25 -3.23
N MET A 16 -17.94 -15.18 -4.15
CA MET A 16 -16.83 -15.94 -4.76
C MET A 16 -16.38 -15.51 -6.15
N ASN A 17 -16.96 -14.49 -6.77
CA ASN A 17 -16.58 -14.10 -8.14
C ASN A 17 -16.49 -12.57 -8.28
N GLY A 18 -15.53 -12.04 -9.04
CA GLY A 18 -15.44 -10.61 -9.41
C GLY A 18 -14.34 -9.81 -8.70
N PRO A 19 -13.99 -8.62 -9.22
CA PRO A 19 -12.80 -7.87 -8.80
C PRO A 19 -12.97 -7.21 -7.42
N PHE A 20 -13.94 -6.31 -7.25
CA PHE A 20 -14.21 -5.61 -5.99
C PHE A 20 -15.64 -5.83 -5.50
N TRP A 21 -15.77 -5.82 -4.18
CA TRP A 21 -17.02 -5.87 -3.45
C TRP A 21 -17.22 -4.57 -2.69
N GLN A 22 -18.45 -4.07 -2.70
CA GLN A 22 -18.80 -2.86 -1.98
C GLN A 22 -19.65 -3.22 -0.79
N MET A 23 -19.27 -2.66 0.35
CA MET A 23 -19.95 -2.86 1.61
C MET A 23 -20.03 -1.51 2.33
N TYR A 24 -21.08 -1.32 3.11
CA TYR A 24 -21.29 -0.11 3.88
C TYR A 24 -21.83 -0.43 5.27
N SER A 25 -21.50 0.44 6.22
CA SER A 25 -21.92 0.35 7.61
C SER A 25 -21.95 1.74 8.22
N SER A 26 -23.01 2.07 8.97
CA SER A 26 -23.11 3.33 9.70
C SER A 26 -22.43 3.29 11.06
N ASP A 27 -22.20 2.10 11.62
CA ASP A 27 -21.58 1.89 12.93
C ASP A 27 -20.20 1.22 12.86
N GLY A 28 -19.78 0.78 11.67
CA GLY A 28 -18.53 0.07 11.43
C GLY A 28 -18.53 -1.39 11.91
N ILE A 29 -19.64 -1.88 12.47
CA ILE A 29 -19.80 -3.21 13.07
C ILE A 29 -20.75 -4.07 12.24
N ASN A 30 -21.91 -3.53 11.87
CA ASN A 30 -22.93 -4.21 11.09
C ASN A 30 -22.82 -3.77 9.64
N TRP A 31 -22.42 -4.70 8.76
CA TRP A 31 -22.12 -4.41 7.36
C TRP A 31 -23.20 -4.94 6.42
N ASN A 32 -23.56 -4.11 5.44
CA ASN A 32 -24.45 -4.47 4.34
C ASN A 32 -23.63 -4.52 3.05
N THR A 33 -23.96 -5.45 2.15
CA THR A 33 -23.41 -5.54 0.80
C THR A 33 -24.30 -4.78 -0.17
N TYR A 34 -23.73 -4.15 -1.19
CA TYR A 34 -24.53 -3.70 -2.34
C TYR A 34 -25.00 -4.91 -3.17
N ASP A 35 -26.20 -4.83 -3.73
CA ASP A 35 -26.78 -5.90 -4.54
C ASP A 35 -26.08 -6.05 -5.90
N ASP A 36 -25.71 -4.92 -6.50
CA ASP A 36 -25.03 -4.86 -7.79
C ASP A 36 -23.50 -4.84 -7.63
N ARG A 37 -22.82 -5.41 -8.63
CA ARG A 37 -21.36 -5.49 -8.66
C ARG A 37 -20.74 -4.33 -9.40
N VAL A 38 -19.61 -3.87 -8.89
CA VAL A 38 -18.79 -2.89 -9.59
C VAL A 38 -17.98 -3.51 -10.71
N LYS A 39 -17.94 -2.80 -11.83
CA LYS A 39 -17.09 -3.12 -12.97
C LYS A 39 -15.79 -2.34 -12.83
N THR A 40 -14.80 -2.96 -12.21
CA THR A 40 -13.44 -2.39 -12.08
C THR A 40 -12.39 -3.35 -12.59
N GLU A 41 -11.18 -2.85 -12.80
CA GLU A 41 -10.01 -3.71 -12.96
C GLU A 41 -9.76 -4.49 -11.67
N HIS A 42 -9.32 -5.75 -11.80
CA HIS A 42 -9.07 -6.62 -10.68
C HIS A 42 -7.82 -6.21 -9.89
N SER A 43 -7.94 -6.18 -8.56
CA SER A 43 -6.81 -6.05 -7.65
C SER A 43 -7.02 -6.88 -6.38
N ASP A 44 -6.17 -7.89 -6.23
CA ASP A 44 -6.11 -8.88 -5.14
C ASP A 44 -5.41 -8.38 -3.87
N THR A 45 -5.18 -7.07 -3.74
CA THR A 45 -4.44 -6.46 -2.61
C THR A 45 -5.22 -5.31 -1.97
N GLN A 46 -4.57 -4.51 -1.12
CA GLN A 46 -5.19 -3.42 -0.36
C GLN A 46 -5.85 -2.39 -1.30
N ASN A 47 -7.18 -2.40 -1.35
CA ASN A 47 -8.01 -1.46 -2.10
C ASN A 47 -8.49 -0.35 -1.16
N VAL A 48 -8.15 0.90 -1.45
CA VAL A 48 -8.36 2.01 -0.52
C VAL A 48 -9.23 3.09 -1.15
N PRO A 49 -10.55 3.04 -0.93
CA PRO A 49 -11.43 4.13 -1.32
C PRO A 49 -11.71 5.09 -0.15
N PHE A 50 -11.78 6.38 -0.45
CA PHE A 50 -12.22 7.42 0.50
C PHE A 50 -12.92 8.56 -0.24
N TRP A 51 -13.73 9.34 0.48
CA TRP A 51 -14.34 10.55 -0.04
C TRP A 51 -13.33 11.70 -0.03
N ASP A 52 -13.24 12.41 -1.16
CA ASP A 52 -12.39 13.57 -1.32
C ASP A 52 -13.24 14.85 -1.39
N ASP A 53 -13.21 15.61 -0.28
CA ASP A 53 -14.00 16.83 -0.15
C ASP A 53 -13.60 17.98 -1.08
N GLU A 54 -12.39 17.97 -1.64
CA GLU A 54 -11.94 19.04 -2.54
C GLU A 54 -12.61 18.88 -3.91
N ILE A 55 -12.52 17.67 -4.48
CA ILE A 55 -13.04 17.37 -5.81
C ILE A 55 -14.46 16.81 -5.80
N LYS A 56 -15.06 16.65 -4.62
CA LYS A 56 -16.43 16.13 -4.40
C LYS A 56 -16.68 14.78 -5.07
N LYS A 57 -15.73 13.87 -4.91
CA LYS A 57 -15.78 12.51 -5.45
C LYS A 57 -15.17 11.52 -4.47
N TYR A 58 -15.59 10.27 -4.58
CA TYR A 58 -14.81 9.16 -4.05
C TYR A 58 -13.58 8.94 -4.92
N VAL A 59 -12.45 8.73 -4.26
CA VAL A 59 -11.18 8.35 -4.89
C VAL A 59 -10.80 6.98 -4.34
N GLY A 60 -10.46 6.06 -5.24
CA GLY A 60 -9.98 4.73 -4.91
C GLY A 60 -8.54 4.52 -5.39
N PHE A 61 -7.74 3.86 -4.58
CA PHE A 61 -6.40 3.40 -4.96
C PHE A 61 -6.31 1.88 -4.92
N GLY A 62 -5.81 1.31 -6.01
CA GLY A 62 -5.61 -0.13 -6.17
C GLY A 62 -4.26 -0.42 -6.81
N ARG A 63 -3.81 -1.67 -6.76
CA ARG A 63 -2.56 -2.08 -7.40
C ARG A 63 -2.78 -2.31 -8.89
N THR A 64 -1.93 -1.71 -9.72
CA THR A 64 -1.86 -1.99 -11.17
C THR A 64 -0.85 -3.09 -11.46
N ARG A 65 -0.95 -3.74 -12.62
CA ARG A 65 0.07 -4.65 -13.14
C ARG A 65 0.22 -4.46 -14.64
N ASN A 66 1.09 -3.52 -15.01
CA ASN A 66 1.15 -2.96 -16.35
C ASN A 66 2.43 -3.39 -17.09
N PRO A 67 2.34 -3.72 -18.40
CA PRO A 67 3.51 -4.10 -19.20
C PRO A 67 4.61 -3.04 -19.19
N TYR A 68 5.87 -3.47 -19.15
CA TYR A 68 7.05 -2.64 -19.26
C TYR A 68 8.24 -3.48 -19.74
N LYS A 69 8.89 -3.09 -20.84
CA LYS A 69 10.09 -3.74 -21.42
C LYS A 69 10.07 -5.29 -21.39
N GLY A 70 8.92 -5.91 -21.72
CA GLY A 70 8.78 -7.37 -21.82
C GLY A 70 8.42 -8.10 -20.51
N PHE A 71 8.17 -7.39 -19.42
CA PHE A 71 7.64 -7.92 -18.15
C PHE A 71 6.49 -7.03 -17.64
N LYS A 72 5.92 -7.30 -16.45
CA LYS A 72 4.78 -6.55 -15.90
C LYS A 72 5.08 -5.96 -14.52
N VAL A 73 5.24 -4.64 -14.43
CA VAL A 73 5.54 -3.94 -13.16
C VAL A 73 4.26 -3.75 -12.34
N ARG A 74 4.34 -3.98 -11.02
CA ARG A 74 3.26 -3.61 -10.10
C ARG A 74 3.42 -2.16 -9.63
N GLY A 75 2.37 -1.38 -9.84
CA GLY A 75 2.29 0.03 -9.45
C GLY A 75 1.01 0.32 -8.67
N ILE A 76 0.67 1.59 -8.58
CA ILE A 76 -0.57 2.08 -7.95
C ILE A 76 -1.38 2.80 -9.02
N GLY A 77 -2.64 2.41 -9.12
CA GLY A 77 -3.65 3.07 -9.94
C GLY A 77 -4.66 3.80 -9.09
N ARG A 78 -5.31 4.79 -9.72
CA ARG A 78 -6.37 5.61 -9.15
C ARG A 78 -7.64 5.46 -9.97
N ILE A 79 -8.76 5.37 -9.27
CA ILE A 79 -10.12 5.38 -9.81
C ILE A 79 -10.93 6.46 -9.10
N GLU A 80 -11.95 6.99 -9.77
CA GLU A 80 -12.88 7.96 -9.20
C GLU A 80 -14.33 7.49 -9.33
N SER A 81 -15.19 7.90 -8.41
CA SER A 81 -16.63 7.71 -8.50
C SER A 81 -17.38 8.86 -7.83
N THR A 82 -18.54 9.25 -8.36
CA THR A 82 -19.42 10.26 -7.74
C THR A 82 -20.46 9.63 -6.81
N ASN A 83 -20.71 8.32 -6.93
CA ASN A 83 -21.78 7.61 -6.23
C ASN A 83 -21.29 6.36 -5.47
N PHE A 84 -19.98 6.17 -5.39
CA PHE A 84 -19.36 4.99 -4.79
C PHE A 84 -19.87 3.68 -5.43
N HIS A 85 -20.18 3.68 -6.73
CA HIS A 85 -20.65 2.49 -7.46
C HIS A 85 -20.09 2.47 -8.88
N ASP A 86 -20.30 3.55 -9.62
CA ASP A 86 -19.79 3.70 -10.97
C ASP A 86 -18.39 4.31 -10.90
N TRP A 87 -17.39 3.45 -11.10
CA TRP A 87 -15.99 3.83 -11.05
C TRP A 87 -15.42 4.07 -12.45
N SER A 88 -14.52 5.05 -12.55
CA SER A 88 -13.71 5.26 -13.75
C SER A 88 -12.79 4.06 -14.02
N LYS A 89 -12.18 4.05 -15.21
CA LYS A 89 -11.02 3.20 -15.48
C LYS A 89 -9.90 3.48 -14.47
N MET A 90 -9.15 2.45 -14.12
CA MET A 90 -7.96 2.57 -13.28
C MET A 90 -6.81 3.18 -14.09
N GLU A 91 -6.41 4.39 -13.71
CA GLU A 91 -5.29 5.11 -14.32
C GLU A 91 -4.08 4.99 -13.40
N GLU A 92 -2.93 4.58 -13.94
CA GLU A 92 -1.71 4.43 -13.15
C GLU A 92 -1.16 5.81 -12.72
N VAL A 93 -0.97 5.98 -11.42
CA VAL A 93 -0.51 7.25 -10.81
C VAL A 93 0.88 7.13 -10.18
N PHE A 94 1.34 5.91 -9.92
CA PHE A 94 2.68 5.69 -9.40
C PHE A 94 3.23 4.32 -9.80
N ARG A 95 4.52 4.29 -10.12
CA ARG A 95 5.36 3.10 -10.18
C ARG A 95 6.76 3.46 -9.75
N VAL A 96 7.56 2.47 -9.35
CA VAL A 96 8.98 2.69 -9.08
C VAL A 96 9.73 3.07 -10.38
N GLU A 97 10.90 3.67 -10.24
CA GLU A 97 11.71 4.09 -11.38
C GLU A 97 12.54 2.94 -11.95
N GLU A 98 13.04 3.11 -13.17
CA GLU A 98 13.92 2.11 -13.79
C GLU A 98 15.18 1.81 -12.98
N SER A 99 15.70 2.82 -12.28
CA SER A 99 16.86 2.66 -11.39
C SER A 99 16.58 1.74 -10.20
N ASP A 100 15.32 1.54 -9.82
CA ASP A 100 14.93 0.64 -8.73
C ASP A 100 14.86 -0.82 -9.20
N TRP A 101 14.78 -1.06 -10.51
CA TRP A 101 14.85 -2.38 -11.13
C TRP A 101 16.31 -2.73 -11.43
N ARG A 102 17.03 -3.26 -10.43
CA ARG A 102 18.48 -3.57 -10.55
C ARG A 102 18.86 -4.38 -11.81
N THR A 103 17.99 -5.25 -12.33
CA THR A 103 18.08 -5.88 -13.67
C THR A 103 16.68 -6.32 -14.15
N ILE A 104 16.58 -6.71 -15.43
CA ILE A 104 15.38 -7.35 -16.02
C ILE A 104 15.34 -8.81 -15.54
N PRO A 105 14.17 -9.35 -15.11
CA PRO A 105 14.05 -10.75 -14.70
C PRO A 105 14.28 -11.71 -15.88
N PRO A 106 14.76 -12.94 -15.65
CA PRO A 106 14.81 -13.99 -16.67
C PRO A 106 13.42 -14.23 -17.30
N LEU A 107 13.39 -14.62 -18.58
CA LEU A 107 12.14 -14.76 -19.34
C LEU A 107 11.20 -15.79 -18.72
N GLU A 108 11.75 -16.83 -18.10
CA GLU A 108 11.01 -17.89 -17.42
C GLU A 108 10.19 -17.35 -16.24
N CYS A 109 10.58 -16.19 -15.71
CA CYS A 109 9.98 -15.55 -14.53
C CYS A 109 9.38 -14.17 -14.84
N SER A 110 9.47 -13.67 -16.08
CA SER A 110 9.10 -12.29 -16.46
C SER A 110 7.61 -11.97 -16.32
N GLU A 111 6.76 -13.00 -16.38
CA GLU A 111 5.35 -12.84 -16.05
C GLU A 111 5.15 -12.61 -14.55
N ARG A 112 5.92 -13.24 -13.65
CA ARG A 112 5.67 -13.18 -12.19
C ARG A 112 6.49 -12.11 -11.46
N LEU A 113 7.74 -11.89 -11.88
CA LEU A 113 8.60 -10.83 -11.35
C LEU A 113 8.36 -9.55 -12.16
N GLY A 114 7.73 -8.55 -11.54
CA GLY A 114 7.47 -7.26 -12.19
C GLY A 114 8.67 -6.33 -12.29
N GLY A 115 9.88 -6.87 -12.22
CA GLY A 115 11.08 -6.14 -11.83
C GLY A 115 11.37 -6.35 -10.35
N TYR A 116 12.61 -6.14 -9.91
CA TYR A 116 13.07 -6.53 -8.57
C TYR A 116 12.47 -5.78 -7.38
N VAL A 117 11.68 -4.75 -7.67
CA VAL A 117 10.88 -4.02 -6.69
C VAL A 117 9.49 -3.79 -7.26
N ASP A 118 8.49 -4.22 -6.51
CA ASP A 118 7.08 -3.98 -6.81
C ASP A 118 6.45 -3.09 -5.74
N VAL A 119 5.51 -2.23 -6.15
CA VAL A 119 4.65 -1.52 -5.20
C VAL A 119 3.46 -2.43 -4.88
N TYR A 120 3.50 -3.07 -3.71
CA TYR A 120 2.60 -4.18 -3.39
C TYR A 120 1.28 -3.73 -2.75
N THR A 121 1.32 -2.75 -1.83
CA THR A 121 0.16 -2.07 -1.27
C THR A 121 0.35 -0.56 -1.39
N ASN A 122 -0.70 0.24 -1.22
CA ASN A 122 -0.63 1.71 -1.36
C ASN A 122 -0.77 2.46 -0.02
N ALA A 123 -1.67 2.02 0.86
CA ALA A 123 -2.08 2.73 2.07
C ALA A 123 -2.29 4.24 1.85
N ALA A 124 -3.00 4.59 0.77
CA ALA A 124 -3.28 5.96 0.41
C ALA A 124 -4.27 6.62 1.38
N SER A 125 -4.07 7.90 1.68
CA SER A 125 -4.99 8.68 2.50
C SER A 125 -4.87 10.16 2.18
N LYS A 126 -6.00 10.87 2.33
CA LYS A 126 -5.98 12.33 2.43
C LYS A 126 -5.53 12.70 3.84
N TYR A 127 -4.56 13.60 3.96
CA TYR A 127 -4.06 14.04 5.26
C TYR A 127 -4.94 15.18 5.78
N GLU A 128 -5.69 14.91 6.84
CA GLU A 128 -6.76 15.80 7.33
C GLU A 128 -6.25 17.10 7.96
N PHE A 129 -4.97 17.17 8.31
CA PHE A 129 -4.39 18.31 9.04
C PHE A 129 -3.66 19.30 8.13
N ALA A 130 -3.67 19.10 6.81
CA ALA A 130 -3.17 20.10 5.86
C ALA A 130 -3.97 20.08 4.56
N GLU A 131 -4.20 21.27 4.00
CA GLU A 131 -4.94 21.44 2.75
C GLU A 131 -4.21 20.77 1.58
N ASN A 132 -4.98 20.01 0.79
CA ASN A 132 -4.50 19.38 -0.45
C ASN A 132 -3.21 18.60 -0.22
N VAL A 133 -3.16 17.79 0.85
CA VAL A 133 -2.07 16.83 1.11
C VAL A 133 -2.62 15.42 1.05
N TYR A 134 -1.97 14.59 0.25
CA TYR A 134 -2.20 13.16 0.24
C TYR A 134 -0.90 12.46 0.62
N LEU A 135 -1.04 11.44 1.45
CA LEU A 135 0.05 10.59 1.88
C LEU A 135 -0.25 9.16 1.45
N MET A 136 0.78 8.47 0.97
CA MET A 136 0.76 7.02 0.78
C MET A 136 1.91 6.43 1.56
N LEU A 137 1.63 5.31 2.21
CA LEU A 137 2.60 4.50 2.90
C LEU A 137 2.73 3.12 2.21
N PRO A 138 3.16 3.07 0.94
CA PRO A 138 3.12 1.84 0.19
C PRO A 138 4.15 0.84 0.68
N SER A 139 3.79 -0.44 0.63
CA SER A 139 4.72 -1.54 0.82
C SER A 139 5.52 -1.79 -0.44
N PHE A 140 6.83 -1.55 -0.41
CA PHE A 140 7.75 -1.90 -1.47
C PHE A 140 8.23 -3.34 -1.23
N LEU A 141 7.88 -4.25 -2.14
CA LEU A 141 8.25 -5.66 -2.08
C LEU A 141 9.51 -5.90 -2.91
N TYR A 142 10.55 -6.42 -2.28
CA TYR A 142 11.87 -6.64 -2.86
C TYR A 142 12.08 -8.11 -3.20
N HIS A 143 12.26 -8.45 -4.48
CA HIS A 143 12.44 -9.83 -4.96
C HIS A 143 13.48 -9.88 -6.08
N TRP A 144 14.74 -9.71 -5.71
CA TRP A 144 15.92 -9.64 -6.59
C TRP A 144 16.26 -10.93 -7.34
N GLU A 145 15.71 -12.07 -6.94
CA GLU A 145 15.99 -13.35 -7.60
C GLU A 145 14.81 -14.28 -7.41
N CYS A 146 14.43 -15.00 -8.47
CA CYS A 146 13.55 -16.16 -8.36
C CYS A 146 14.42 -17.39 -8.10
N ILE A 147 14.37 -17.91 -6.87
CA ILE A 147 15.10 -19.12 -6.46
C ILE A 147 14.38 -20.37 -6.96
N LYS A 148 13.05 -20.39 -6.85
CA LYS A 148 12.24 -21.54 -7.23
C LYS A 148 10.91 -21.08 -7.77
N TYR A 149 10.49 -21.68 -8.86
CA TYR A 149 9.15 -21.52 -9.40
C TYR A 149 8.60 -22.88 -9.79
N VAL A 150 7.43 -23.22 -9.26
CA VAL A 150 6.65 -24.39 -9.65
C VAL A 150 5.24 -23.92 -9.93
N LYS A 151 4.86 -23.99 -11.20
CA LYS A 151 3.51 -23.67 -11.62
C LYS A 151 2.56 -24.74 -11.09
N SER A 152 1.49 -24.31 -10.43
CA SER A 152 0.42 -25.21 -10.04
C SER A 152 -0.31 -25.72 -11.29
N ASN A 153 -0.66 -27.01 -11.28
CA ASN A 153 -1.53 -27.59 -12.30
C ASN A 153 -3.02 -27.53 -11.90
N ASP A 154 -3.29 -27.23 -10.63
CA ASP A 154 -4.63 -27.11 -10.08
C ASP A 154 -5.05 -25.64 -9.99
N LEU A 155 -6.27 -25.34 -10.46
CA LEU A 155 -6.82 -23.98 -10.47
C LEU A 155 -7.03 -23.41 -9.06
N ASP A 156 -7.09 -24.27 -8.05
CA ASP A 156 -7.34 -23.92 -6.65
C ASP A 156 -6.04 -23.83 -5.81
N GLU A 157 -4.87 -24.16 -6.38
CA GLU A 157 -3.58 -24.07 -5.72
C GLU A 157 -2.74 -22.92 -6.30
N ASP A 158 -2.18 -22.09 -5.43
CA ASP A 158 -1.27 -21.03 -5.82
C ASP A 158 0.07 -21.60 -6.35
N ASP A 159 0.63 -20.98 -7.38
CA ASP A 159 1.99 -21.26 -7.84
C ASP A 159 2.98 -21.14 -6.67
N MET A 160 3.80 -22.17 -6.43
CA MET A 160 4.89 -22.06 -5.47
C MET A 160 6.01 -21.22 -6.09
N HIS A 161 6.32 -20.10 -5.45
CA HIS A 161 7.42 -19.22 -5.86
C HIS A 161 8.21 -18.79 -4.64
N VAL A 162 9.53 -18.98 -4.72
CA VAL A 162 10.50 -18.59 -3.71
C VAL A 162 11.38 -17.51 -4.31
N ASN A 163 11.34 -16.32 -3.73
CA ASN A 163 12.20 -15.23 -4.14
C ASN A 163 13.20 -14.86 -3.04
N PHE A 164 14.24 -14.11 -3.42
CA PHE A 164 15.17 -13.48 -2.48
C PHE A 164 15.24 -11.97 -2.72
N PRO A 165 15.29 -11.11 -1.68
CA PRO A 165 15.12 -11.42 -0.26
C PRO A 165 13.65 -11.62 0.13
N ASP A 166 12.75 -11.19 -0.76
CA ASP A 166 11.31 -11.34 -0.68
C ASP A 166 10.67 -10.64 0.53
N THR A 167 11.30 -9.53 0.90
CA THR A 167 10.94 -8.72 2.05
C THR A 167 10.19 -7.46 1.64
N SER A 168 9.40 -6.88 2.54
CA SER A 168 8.73 -5.62 2.28
C SER A 168 8.88 -4.58 3.38
N ASP A 169 9.23 -3.36 2.97
CA ASP A 169 9.27 -2.19 3.84
C ASP A 169 8.32 -1.09 3.34
N ILE A 170 8.13 -0.06 4.16
CA ILE A 170 7.19 1.01 3.86
C ILE A 170 7.96 2.25 3.39
N LYS A 171 7.57 2.81 2.25
CA LYS A 171 8.03 4.13 1.79
C LYS A 171 7.03 5.22 2.16
N LEU A 172 7.44 6.47 2.05
CA LEU A 172 6.55 7.62 2.12
C LEU A 172 6.44 8.23 0.72
N LEU A 173 5.21 8.31 0.19
CA LEU A 173 4.92 9.14 -0.97
C LEU A 173 4.01 10.29 -0.57
N THR A 174 4.23 11.44 -1.18
CA THR A 174 3.44 12.66 -0.97
C THR A 174 2.88 13.14 -2.29
N SER A 175 1.65 13.65 -2.26
CA SER A 175 0.99 14.29 -3.40
C SER A 175 0.17 15.49 -2.95
N ARG A 176 -0.11 16.40 -3.89
CA ARG A 176 -0.98 17.56 -3.70
C ARG A 176 -2.34 17.44 -4.41
N ASP A 177 -2.43 16.54 -5.38
CA ASP A 177 -3.59 16.34 -6.25
C ASP A 177 -4.12 14.89 -6.21
N GLY A 178 -3.43 13.99 -5.48
CA GLY A 178 -3.71 12.56 -5.45
C GLY A 178 -3.36 11.82 -6.75
N ILE A 179 -2.79 12.51 -7.75
CA ILE A 179 -2.48 12.00 -9.09
C ILE A 179 -0.97 11.98 -9.31
N SER A 180 -0.29 13.08 -9.00
CA SER A 180 1.15 13.25 -9.14
C SER A 180 1.83 12.93 -7.81
N TRP A 181 2.51 11.80 -7.75
CA TRP A 181 3.14 11.30 -6.52
C TRP A 181 4.65 11.48 -6.55
N LYS A 182 5.21 11.89 -5.40
CA LYS A 182 6.65 11.99 -5.17
C LYS A 182 7.05 11.09 -4.02
N GLN A 183 8.06 10.25 -4.23
CA GLN A 183 8.69 9.51 -3.15
C GLN A 183 9.56 10.44 -2.30
N SER A 184 9.60 10.20 -0.99
CA SER A 184 10.46 10.95 -0.08
C SER A 184 11.93 10.94 -0.52
N PRO A 185 12.67 12.05 -0.36
CA PRO A 185 14.07 12.16 -0.77
C PRO A 185 14.95 11.02 -0.25
N GLY A 186 15.92 10.61 -1.07
CA GLY A 186 16.85 9.53 -0.74
C GLY A 186 16.27 8.11 -0.78
N LYS A 187 14.99 7.95 -1.14
CA LYS A 187 14.28 6.65 -1.28
C LYS A 187 14.40 5.72 -0.03
N GLN A 188 14.68 6.31 1.12
CA GLN A 188 14.80 5.57 2.38
C GLN A 188 13.44 5.03 2.81
N SER A 189 13.46 3.93 3.55
CA SER A 189 12.25 3.37 4.13
C SER A 189 11.77 4.27 5.28
N PHE A 190 10.50 4.60 5.24
CA PHE A 190 9.81 5.37 6.27
C PHE A 190 9.53 4.48 7.49
N LEU A 191 8.97 3.27 7.27
CA LEU A 191 8.96 2.21 8.28
C LEU A 191 9.87 1.08 7.82
N ARG A 192 10.97 0.88 8.56
CA ARG A 192 11.98 -0.14 8.27
C ARG A 192 11.58 -1.49 8.86
N LEU A 193 12.08 -2.56 8.25
CA LEU A 193 12.06 -3.89 8.83
C LEU A 193 12.71 -3.89 10.22
N GLY A 194 12.17 -4.73 11.10
CA GLY A 194 12.72 -4.96 12.43
C GLY A 194 14.00 -5.82 12.38
N LEU A 195 14.62 -5.97 13.56
CA LEU A 195 15.76 -6.86 13.72
C LEU A 195 15.41 -8.29 13.33
N SER A 196 16.39 -9.01 12.77
CA SER A 196 16.24 -10.40 12.38
C SER A 196 15.73 -11.29 13.54
N GLY A 197 14.86 -12.25 13.20
CA GLY A 197 14.20 -13.16 14.15
C GLY A 197 13.07 -12.53 14.97
N LYS A 198 12.77 -11.23 14.78
CA LYS A 198 11.68 -10.51 15.45
C LYS A 198 10.47 -10.35 14.54
N SER A 199 9.33 -10.02 15.13
CA SER A 199 8.00 -10.01 14.51
C SER A 199 7.76 -9.04 13.34
N ARG A 200 8.79 -8.32 12.87
CA ARG A 200 8.73 -7.39 11.72
C ARG A 200 9.92 -7.54 10.78
N SER A 201 10.64 -8.66 10.86
CA SER A 201 11.95 -8.78 10.21
C SER A 201 11.88 -9.07 8.71
N LYS A 202 10.71 -9.43 8.18
CA LYS A 202 10.53 -9.80 6.77
C LYS A 202 9.50 -8.98 6.04
N GLN A 203 8.37 -8.66 6.66
CA GLN A 203 7.29 -7.94 5.99
C GLN A 203 6.62 -6.94 6.91
N ILE A 204 6.23 -5.81 6.32
CA ILE A 204 5.37 -4.79 6.94
C ILE A 204 4.33 -4.37 5.90
N TYR A 205 3.06 -4.33 6.32
CA TYR A 205 1.96 -3.72 5.56
C TYR A 205 1.20 -2.77 6.46
N THR A 206 0.98 -1.55 6.02
CA THR A 206 0.37 -0.50 6.84
C THR A 206 -1.08 -0.23 6.46
N SER A 207 -1.89 0.18 7.44
CA SER A 207 -3.23 0.73 7.21
C SER A 207 -3.12 2.10 6.54
N PRO A 208 -4.09 2.48 5.70
CA PRO A 208 -4.21 3.86 5.26
C PRO A 208 -4.53 4.78 6.44
N GLY A 209 -4.13 6.05 6.34
CA GLY A 209 -4.52 7.10 7.26
C GLY A 209 -3.77 7.13 8.59
N PHE A 210 -4.11 8.16 9.36
CA PHE A 210 -3.53 8.46 10.68
C PHE A 210 -4.65 8.86 11.62
N ILE A 211 -4.52 8.50 12.90
CA ILE A 211 -5.42 8.93 13.97
C ILE A 211 -4.66 9.93 14.82
N LYS A 212 -5.20 11.14 14.99
CA LYS A 212 -4.65 12.10 15.95
C LYS A 212 -5.10 11.73 17.36
N VAL A 213 -4.14 11.55 18.26
CA VAL A 213 -4.36 11.28 19.68
C VAL A 213 -3.55 12.31 20.46
N GLU A 214 -4.23 13.30 21.02
CA GLU A 214 -3.58 14.46 21.66
C GLU A 214 -2.58 15.14 20.70
N ASP A 215 -1.30 15.15 21.05
CA ASP A 215 -0.20 15.74 20.27
C ASP A 215 0.51 14.72 19.35
N GLU A 216 0.02 13.48 19.32
CA GLU A 216 0.56 12.38 18.53
C GLU A 216 -0.30 12.05 17.30
N LEU A 217 0.36 11.54 16.25
CA LEU A 217 -0.26 10.86 15.14
C LEU A 217 0.05 9.37 15.21
N TRP A 218 -0.99 8.55 15.19
CA TRP A 218 -0.90 7.10 15.22
C TRP A 218 -1.23 6.52 13.84
N ASN A 219 -0.41 5.59 13.37
CA ASN A 219 -0.69 4.74 12.20
C ASN A 219 -0.46 3.27 12.60
N TYR A 220 -1.24 2.35 12.04
CA TYR A 220 -1.15 0.94 12.40
C TYR A 220 -0.58 0.12 11.25
N CYS A 221 0.28 -0.83 11.54
CA CYS A 221 0.78 -1.76 10.54
C CYS A 221 0.77 -3.20 11.04
N SER A 222 0.54 -4.13 10.13
CA SER A 222 0.87 -5.53 10.34
C SER A 222 2.36 -5.76 10.08
N GLY A 223 2.95 -6.68 10.82
CA GLY A 223 4.31 -7.14 10.57
C GLY A 223 4.46 -8.64 10.77
N SER A 224 5.45 -9.19 10.08
CA SER A 224 5.74 -10.63 10.09
C SER A 224 7.25 -10.89 10.00
N ASN A 225 7.71 -11.95 10.64
CA ASN A 225 9.03 -12.55 10.45
C ASN A 225 9.05 -13.64 9.36
N ARG A 226 7.94 -13.81 8.64
CA ARG A 226 7.81 -14.67 7.47
C ARG A 226 7.82 -13.79 6.21
N ASN A 227 8.57 -14.16 5.18
CA ASN A 227 8.62 -13.45 3.90
C ASN A 227 7.39 -13.76 3.02
N HIS A 228 7.29 -13.15 1.83
CA HIS A 228 6.14 -13.28 0.94
C HIS A 228 5.98 -14.71 0.39
N SER A 229 7.08 -15.43 0.20
CA SER A 229 7.22 -16.85 -0.14
C SER A 229 7.04 -17.79 1.05
N HIS A 230 6.47 -17.30 2.16
CA HIS A 230 6.14 -18.07 3.35
C HIS A 230 7.32 -18.69 4.13
N GLN A 231 8.55 -18.24 3.89
CA GLN A 231 9.74 -18.69 4.61
C GLN A 231 9.96 -17.85 5.88
N LEU A 232 10.26 -18.52 6.99
CA LEU A 232 10.62 -17.85 8.23
C LEU A 232 12.01 -17.23 8.14
N ASP A 233 12.22 -16.17 8.93
CA ASP A 233 13.54 -15.61 9.18
C ASP A 233 14.49 -16.67 9.75
N LEU A 234 15.70 -16.75 9.18
CA LEU A 234 16.71 -17.74 9.52
C LEU A 234 17.11 -17.76 11.00
N HIS A 235 16.90 -16.65 11.71
CA HIS A 235 17.25 -16.53 13.14
C HIS A 235 16.09 -16.89 14.09
N THR A 236 15.05 -17.57 13.60
CA THR A 236 13.95 -18.05 14.43
C THR A 236 13.22 -19.23 13.78
N ASP A 237 12.73 -20.14 14.61
CA ASP A 237 11.95 -21.33 14.23
C ASP A 237 10.44 -21.16 14.46
N GLN A 238 10.03 -20.00 14.99
CA GLN A 238 8.65 -19.69 15.33
C GLN A 238 8.13 -18.54 14.49
N LEU A 239 6.89 -18.67 13.99
CA LEU A 239 6.18 -17.56 13.39
C LEU A 239 5.91 -16.49 14.44
N LYS A 240 6.32 -15.26 14.14
CA LYS A 240 6.05 -14.07 14.95
C LYS A 240 5.48 -13.00 14.04
N SER A 241 4.26 -12.60 14.34
CA SER A 241 3.54 -11.54 13.65
C SER A 241 2.72 -10.73 14.64
N GLY A 242 2.22 -9.59 14.21
CA GLY A 242 1.34 -8.77 15.02
C GLY A 242 0.90 -7.50 14.32
N ILE A 243 0.02 -6.77 15.00
CA ILE A 243 -0.30 -5.39 14.68
C ILE A 243 0.55 -4.48 15.56
N PHE A 244 1.14 -3.46 14.95
CA PHE A 244 2.03 -2.51 15.58
C PHE A 244 1.44 -1.11 15.40
N ARG A 245 1.70 -0.26 16.40
CA ARG A 245 1.37 1.15 16.36
C ARG A 245 2.64 1.95 16.11
N ASN A 246 2.62 2.74 15.05
CA ASN A 246 3.63 3.75 14.73
C ASN A 246 3.16 5.08 15.30
N ILE A 247 4.03 5.79 16.00
CA ILE A 247 3.74 7.07 16.64
C ILE A 247 4.69 8.11 16.06
N SER A 248 4.14 9.25 15.65
CA SER A 248 4.93 10.44 15.30
C SER A 248 4.30 11.68 15.91
N ARG A 249 5.06 12.77 16.01
CA ARG A 249 4.46 14.10 16.23
C ARG A 249 3.57 14.50 15.05
N LEU A 250 2.66 15.45 15.28
CA LEU A 250 1.94 16.13 14.20
C LEU A 250 2.94 16.69 13.16
N ASP A 251 2.64 16.47 11.88
CA ASP A 251 3.48 16.86 10.74
C ASP A 251 4.93 16.30 10.77
N GLY A 252 5.14 15.19 11.49
CA GLY A 252 6.46 14.58 11.74
C GLY A 252 7.01 13.68 10.64
N PHE A 253 6.53 13.77 9.40
CA PHE A 253 6.86 12.81 8.34
C PHE A 253 8.26 12.98 7.74
N ILE A 254 8.72 14.23 7.61
CA ILE A 254 10.04 14.58 7.06
C ILE A 254 10.60 15.75 7.89
N SER A 255 11.89 15.69 8.22
CA SER A 255 12.63 16.78 8.85
C SER A 255 13.72 17.30 7.91
N ALA A 256 14.00 18.60 8.00
CA ALA A 256 15.21 19.20 7.48
C ALA A 256 16.10 19.53 8.69
N ASP A 257 17.06 18.67 8.97
CA ASP A 257 17.96 18.81 10.11
C ASP A 257 19.20 19.61 9.72
N THR A 258 19.69 20.46 10.64
CA THR A 258 20.90 21.26 10.44
C THR A 258 21.95 20.93 11.49
N PRO A 259 23.26 21.02 11.16
CA PRO A 259 24.33 20.87 12.14
C PRO A 259 24.35 22.02 13.16
N TYR A 260 25.17 21.89 14.22
CA TYR A 260 25.23 22.86 15.33
C TYR A 260 25.51 24.32 14.92
N ASN A 261 26.17 24.54 13.78
CA ASN A 261 26.44 25.86 13.23
C ASN A 261 25.27 26.43 12.40
N GLY A 262 24.11 25.75 12.39
CA GLY A 262 22.91 26.15 11.67
C GLY A 262 22.88 25.72 10.21
N GLY A 263 21.84 26.16 9.50
CA GLY A 263 21.65 25.93 8.07
C GLY A 263 20.50 26.77 7.52
N SER A 264 20.35 26.78 6.21
CA SER A 264 19.24 27.46 5.52
C SER A 264 18.47 26.47 4.65
N LEU A 265 17.16 26.69 4.53
CA LEU A 265 16.28 25.97 3.63
C LEU A 265 15.59 26.98 2.72
N THR A 266 15.62 26.72 1.42
CA THR A 266 14.84 27.50 0.44
C THR A 266 13.49 26.83 0.22
N THR A 267 12.41 27.57 0.43
CA THR A 267 11.04 27.12 0.15
C THR A 267 10.47 27.88 -1.05
N PRO A 268 9.38 27.39 -1.66
CA PRO A 268 8.49 28.27 -2.42
C PRO A 268 8.04 29.45 -1.54
N PRO A 269 7.70 30.61 -2.13
CA PRO A 269 7.15 31.73 -1.38
C PRO A 269 5.93 31.30 -0.55
N ILE A 270 6.00 31.49 0.76
CA ILE A 270 4.89 31.21 1.67
C ILE A 270 4.06 32.49 1.77
N SER A 271 2.84 32.46 1.25
CA SER A 271 1.86 33.53 1.45
C SER A 271 0.95 33.12 2.60
N PHE A 272 0.87 33.94 3.64
CA PHE A 272 -0.06 33.74 4.75
C PHE A 272 -0.89 35.00 4.95
N LYS A 273 -2.18 34.81 5.22
CA LYS A 273 -3.09 35.88 5.62
C LYS A 273 -3.28 35.78 7.13
N GLY A 274 -2.52 36.56 7.88
CA GLY A 274 -2.67 36.64 9.32
C GLY A 274 -4.00 37.28 9.71
N ILE A 275 -4.59 36.83 10.82
CA ILE A 275 -5.61 37.57 11.55
C ILE A 275 -4.89 38.06 12.80
N ASN A 276 -4.81 39.38 13.00
CA ASN A 276 -4.26 39.93 14.24
C ASN A 276 -5.17 39.49 15.39
N TYR A 277 -4.73 38.53 16.19
CA TYR A 277 -5.28 38.33 17.51
C TYR A 277 -4.64 39.40 18.41
N ILE A 278 -5.38 40.50 18.60
CA ILE A 278 -5.15 41.50 19.65
C ILE A 278 -6.01 41.09 20.85
#